data_AF-A0A969D8A4-F1
#
_entry.id   AF-A0A969D8A4-F1
#
_cell.length_a   1.000
_cell.length_b   1.000
_cell.length_c   1.000
_cell.angle_alpha   90.00
_cell.angle_beta   90.00
_cell.angle_gamma   90.00
#
_symmetry.space_group_name_H-M   'P 1'
#
loop_
_entity.id
_entity.type
_entity.pdbx_description
1 polymer ?
#
loop_
_entity_poly.entity_id
_entity_poly.type
_entity_poly.pdbx_seq_one_letter_code
_entity_poly.pdbx_strand_id
1 'polypeptide(L)'
;MLNSAQPNPATNAQVQQSLQSPIAKGFRSVLAGLAIVKSSVSMLFGDSSLQTIDELIYGLLATPAYGRMAQHLNQDPACAELICDRYIPPAHDLETLLTYSSDSLGYIYATQIKKMGFDSNLHVGRTAESDAHYVELRLNQTHDLWHVVTGEDTSRTHQSLGGRRISWP
;
A
#
# COMPACT_ATOMS: atom_id res chain seq x y z
N MET A 1 -2.83 59.62 3.07
CA MET A 1 -3.76 58.54 2.69
C MET A 1 -2.96 57.54 1.88
N LEU A 2 -2.54 56.44 2.51
CA LEU A 2 -1.70 55.40 1.91
C LEU A 2 -2.59 54.43 1.13
N ASN A 3 -2.30 54.25 -0.16
CA ASN A 3 -3.03 53.37 -1.05
C ASN A 3 -2.44 51.96 -0.92
N SER A 4 -3.19 51.04 -0.31
CA SER A 4 -2.82 49.63 -0.14
C SER A 4 -3.09 48.87 -1.44
N ALA A 5 -2.03 48.53 -2.18
CA ALA A 5 -2.11 47.63 -3.32
C ALA A 5 -2.42 46.21 -2.82
N GLN A 6 -3.58 45.66 -3.20
CA GLN A 6 -3.88 44.25 -2.99
C GLN A 6 -3.07 43.38 -3.97
N PRO A 7 -2.56 42.20 -3.56
CA PRO A 7 -1.87 41.30 -4.46
C PRO A 7 -2.87 40.62 -5.42
N ASN A 8 -2.56 40.67 -6.71
CA ASN A 8 -3.33 40.03 -7.78
C ASN A 8 -3.32 38.48 -7.63
N PRO A 9 -4.48 37.79 -7.65
CA PRO A 9 -4.55 36.33 -7.56
C PRO A 9 -3.96 35.60 -8.79
N ALA A 10 -3.82 36.29 -9.92
CA ALA A 10 -3.21 35.74 -11.14
C ALA A 10 -1.71 35.45 -11.00
N THR A 11 -1.01 36.21 -10.17
CA THR A 11 0.45 36.08 -9.99
C THR A 11 0.81 34.80 -9.20
N ASN A 12 -0.05 34.39 -8.27
CA ASN A 12 0.16 33.17 -7.47
C ASN A 12 -0.14 31.88 -8.27
N ALA A 13 -1.03 31.93 -9.25
CA ALA A 13 -1.34 30.79 -10.11
C ALA A 13 -0.18 30.43 -11.06
N GLN A 14 0.56 31.44 -11.57
CA GLN A 14 1.70 31.21 -12.45
C GLN A 14 2.97 30.76 -11.69
N VAL A 15 3.17 31.22 -10.45
CA VAL A 15 4.29 30.76 -9.62
C VAL A 15 4.11 29.29 -9.20
N GLN A 16 2.88 28.85 -8.93
CA GLN A 16 2.59 27.46 -8.55
C GLN A 16 2.76 26.44 -9.71
N GLN A 17 2.51 26.85 -10.97
CA GLN A 17 2.71 25.98 -12.14
C GLN A 17 4.20 25.78 -12.51
N SER A 18 5.09 26.64 -12.01
CA SER A 18 6.52 26.63 -12.37
C SER A 18 7.37 25.54 -11.67
N LEU A 19 6.80 24.79 -10.72
CA LEU A 19 7.51 23.71 -10.01
C LEU A 19 7.42 22.34 -10.71
N GLN A 20 6.71 22.25 -11.85
CA GLN A 20 6.63 21.03 -12.67
C GLN A 20 7.44 21.18 -13.96
N SER A 21 8.75 21.43 -13.84
CA SER A 21 9.61 21.48 -15.03
C SER A 21 9.71 20.09 -15.70
N PRO A 22 9.67 20.00 -17.04
CA PRO A 22 9.83 18.73 -17.77
C PRO A 22 11.15 18.02 -17.43
N ILE A 23 12.17 18.80 -17.10
CA ILE A 23 13.50 18.34 -16.70
C ILE A 23 13.44 17.60 -15.36
N ALA A 24 12.75 18.16 -14.36
CA ALA A 24 12.57 17.52 -13.06
C ALA A 24 11.77 16.21 -13.18
N LYS A 25 10.76 16.18 -14.06
CA LYS A 25 9.98 14.97 -14.35
C LYS A 25 10.84 13.89 -15.01
N GLY A 26 11.69 14.26 -15.97
CA GLY A 26 12.63 13.34 -16.61
C GLY A 26 13.63 12.74 -15.62
N PHE A 27 14.22 13.57 -14.75
CA PHE A 27 15.16 13.11 -13.73
C PHE A 27 14.52 12.16 -12.71
N ARG A 28 13.30 12.46 -12.25
CA ARG A 28 12.51 11.58 -11.37
C ARG A 28 12.23 10.23 -12.02
N SER A 29 11.90 10.21 -13.32
CA SER A 29 11.64 8.96 -14.05
C SER A 29 12.89 8.06 -14.16
N VAL A 30 14.07 8.66 -14.34
CA VAL A 30 15.33 7.92 -14.39
C VAL A 30 15.66 7.32 -13.02
N LEU A 31 15.53 8.12 -11.95
CA LEU A 31 15.74 7.64 -10.58
C LEU A 31 14.78 6.50 -10.21
N ALA A 32 13.50 6.64 -10.55
CA ALA A 32 12.50 5.59 -10.33
C ALA A 32 12.86 4.29 -11.07
N GLY A 33 13.28 4.40 -12.33
CA GLY A 33 13.76 3.25 -13.10
C GLY A 33 14.96 2.56 -12.45
N LEU A 34 15.92 3.34 -11.95
CA LEU A 34 17.10 2.81 -11.27
C LEU A 34 16.75 2.10 -9.95
N ALA A 35 15.82 2.67 -9.16
CA ALA A 35 15.31 2.05 -7.94
C ALA A 35 14.61 0.71 -8.23
N ILE A 36 13.73 0.66 -9.22
CA ILE A 36 13.05 -0.58 -9.64
C ILE A 36 14.08 -1.65 -10.03
N VAL A 37 15.07 -1.29 -10.86
CA VAL A 37 16.12 -2.24 -11.29
C VAL A 37 16.94 -2.72 -10.10
N LYS A 38 17.40 -1.81 -9.24
CA LYS A 38 18.17 -2.14 -8.05
C LYS A 38 17.41 -3.11 -7.15
N SER A 39 16.18 -2.78 -6.76
CA SER A 39 15.37 -3.61 -5.88
C SER A 39 15.07 -4.97 -6.50
N SER A 40 14.74 -5.01 -7.80
CA SER A 40 14.51 -6.27 -8.52
C SER A 40 15.75 -7.15 -8.52
N VAL A 41 16.93 -6.57 -8.77
CA VAL A 41 18.21 -7.30 -8.73
C VAL A 41 18.51 -7.82 -7.32
N SER A 42 18.35 -6.99 -6.28
CA SER A 42 18.52 -7.42 -4.88
C SER A 42 17.60 -8.60 -4.52
N MET A 43 16.32 -8.54 -4.93
CA MET A 43 15.35 -9.61 -4.71
C MET A 43 15.73 -10.90 -5.45
N LEU A 44 16.22 -10.80 -6.69
CA LEU A 44 16.74 -11.95 -7.43
C LEU A 44 17.93 -12.61 -6.72
N PHE A 45 18.74 -11.82 -6.02
CA PHE A 45 19.85 -12.32 -5.19
C PHE A 45 19.44 -12.69 -3.76
N GLY A 46 18.13 -12.76 -3.48
CA GLY A 46 17.57 -13.33 -2.24
C GLY A 46 17.21 -12.32 -1.15
N ASP A 47 17.39 -11.02 -1.38
CA ASP A 47 16.95 -9.99 -0.45
C ASP A 47 15.41 -9.85 -0.49
N SER A 48 14.77 -10.22 0.62
CA SER A 48 13.31 -10.14 0.80
C SER A 48 12.95 -9.21 1.96
N SER A 49 13.84 -8.25 2.27
CA SER A 49 13.60 -7.26 3.31
C SER A 49 12.46 -6.32 2.92
N LEU A 50 11.71 -5.87 3.94
CA LEU A 50 10.65 -4.87 3.76
C LEU A 50 11.18 -3.59 3.11
N GLN A 51 12.43 -3.21 3.41
CA GLN A 51 13.06 -2.03 2.82
C GLN A 51 13.24 -2.16 1.30
N THR A 52 13.70 -3.31 0.82
CA THR A 52 13.89 -3.54 -0.62
C THR A 52 12.55 -3.59 -1.36
N ILE A 53 11.52 -4.15 -0.72
CA ILE A 53 10.14 -4.16 -1.23
C ILE A 53 9.57 -2.73 -1.27
N ASP A 54 9.76 -1.95 -0.20
CA ASP A 54 9.33 -0.54 -0.15
C ASP A 54 10.01 0.28 -1.26
N GLU A 55 11.33 0.14 -1.45
CA GLU A 55 12.05 0.82 -2.53
C GLU A 55 11.48 0.47 -3.92
N LEU A 56 11.09 -0.79 -4.14
CA LEU A 56 10.45 -1.22 -5.38
C LEU A 56 9.08 -0.58 -5.55
N ILE A 57 8.24 -0.61 -4.50
CA ILE A 57 6.89 -0.04 -4.51
C ILE A 57 6.95 1.47 -4.77
N TYR A 58 7.82 2.21 -4.08
CA TYR A 58 8.03 3.64 -4.33
C TYR A 58 8.47 3.93 -5.76
N GLY A 59 9.39 3.10 -6.29
CA GLY A 59 9.79 3.19 -7.69
C GLY A 59 8.62 3.00 -8.65
N LEU A 60 7.77 2.00 -8.40
CA LEU A 60 6.59 1.70 -9.22
C LEU A 60 5.49 2.77 -9.11
N LEU A 61 5.27 3.35 -7.93
CA LEU A 61 4.35 4.48 -7.72
C LEU A 61 4.75 5.73 -8.51
N ALA A 62 6.05 5.91 -8.76
CA ALA A 62 6.56 6.99 -9.62
C ALA A 62 6.34 6.73 -11.12
N THR A 63 5.81 5.57 -11.51
CA THR A 63 5.44 5.22 -12.88
C THR A 63 3.92 5.20 -13.07
N PRO A 64 3.40 5.11 -14.31
CA PRO A 64 1.96 4.94 -14.55
C PRO A 64 1.36 3.61 -14.05
N ALA A 65 2.15 2.67 -13.54
CA ALA A 65 1.70 1.32 -13.21
C ALA A 65 0.57 1.29 -12.17
N TYR A 66 0.77 1.91 -11.01
CA TYR A 66 -0.25 1.98 -9.96
C TYR A 66 -1.47 2.82 -10.38
N GLY A 67 -1.26 3.85 -11.20
CA GLY A 67 -2.37 4.62 -11.77
C GLY A 67 -3.27 3.76 -12.67
N ARG A 68 -2.67 2.89 -13.51
CA ARG A 68 -3.43 1.94 -14.34
C ARG A 68 -4.09 0.85 -13.51
N MET A 69 -3.42 0.36 -12.48
CA MET A 69 -4.01 -0.61 -11.55
C MET A 69 -5.23 -0.03 -10.85
N ALA A 70 -5.14 1.21 -10.34
CA ALA A 70 -6.26 1.91 -9.75
C ALA A 70 -7.40 2.10 -10.76
N GLN A 71 -7.09 2.52 -11.99
CA GLN A 71 -8.09 2.65 -13.05
C GLN A 71 -8.81 1.31 -13.34
N HIS A 72 -8.08 0.20 -13.34
CA HIS A 72 -8.66 -1.12 -13.57
C HIS A 72 -9.54 -1.57 -12.39
N LEU A 73 -9.06 -1.43 -11.15
CA LEU A 73 -9.84 -1.77 -9.96
C LEU A 73 -11.12 -0.94 -9.85
N ASN A 74 -11.08 0.32 -10.27
CA ASN A 74 -12.25 1.21 -10.27
C ASN A 74 -13.35 0.79 -11.26
N GLN A 75 -13.13 -0.24 -12.08
CA GLN A 75 -14.17 -0.84 -12.94
C GLN A 75 -15.07 -1.80 -12.17
N ASP A 76 -14.62 -2.32 -11.03
CA ASP A 76 -15.44 -3.11 -10.11
C ASP A 76 -16.17 -2.19 -9.12
N PRO A 77 -17.50 -2.27 -8.96
CA PRO A 77 -18.25 -1.37 -8.09
C PRO A 77 -17.83 -1.40 -6.61
N ALA A 78 -17.46 -2.58 -6.08
CA ALA A 78 -17.07 -2.70 -4.67
C ALA A 78 -15.68 -2.08 -4.43
N CYS A 79 -14.75 -2.26 -5.38
CA CYS A 79 -13.47 -1.56 -5.34
C CYS A 79 -13.64 -0.05 -5.53
N ALA A 80 -14.53 0.38 -6.43
CA ALA A 80 -14.77 1.79 -6.70
C ALA A 80 -15.28 2.54 -5.47
N GLU A 81 -16.19 1.94 -4.70
CA GLU A 81 -16.69 2.48 -3.43
C GLU A 81 -15.55 2.70 -2.44
N LEU A 82 -14.70 1.68 -2.22
CA LEU A 82 -13.55 1.78 -1.32
C LEU A 82 -12.56 2.88 -1.76
N ILE A 83 -12.25 2.95 -3.06
CA ILE A 83 -11.34 3.94 -3.64
C ILE A 83 -11.89 5.36 -3.46
N CYS A 84 -13.18 5.54 -3.71
CA CYS A 84 -13.89 6.82 -3.54
C CYS A 84 -13.87 7.27 -2.09
N ASP A 85 -14.26 6.39 -1.16
CA ASP A 85 -14.42 6.70 0.25
C ASP A 85 -13.08 6.80 0.99
N ARG A 86 -11.98 6.39 0.34
CA ARG A 86 -10.66 6.25 0.96
C ARG A 86 -10.73 5.44 2.25
N TYR A 87 -11.53 4.38 2.25
CA TYR A 87 -11.79 3.60 3.47
C TYR A 87 -10.49 3.05 4.07
N ILE A 88 -10.19 3.44 5.31
CA ILE A 88 -9.10 2.93 6.13
C ILE A 88 -9.72 2.20 7.34
N PRO A 89 -9.42 0.91 7.55
CA PRO A 89 -9.98 0.16 8.67
C PRO A 89 -9.39 0.67 10.01
N PRO A 90 -10.12 0.48 11.12
CA PRO A 90 -9.57 0.74 12.44
C PRO A 90 -8.37 -0.17 12.73
N ALA A 91 -7.54 0.25 13.68
CA ALA A 91 -6.42 -0.55 14.17
C ALA A 91 -6.90 -1.93 14.67
N HIS A 92 -6.15 -2.98 14.35
CA HIS A 92 -6.44 -4.32 14.84
C HIS A 92 -5.98 -4.46 16.29
N ASP A 93 -6.88 -4.88 17.17
CA ASP A 93 -6.57 -5.32 18.52
C ASP A 93 -6.31 -6.84 18.50
N LEU A 94 -5.04 -7.21 18.42
CA LEU A 94 -4.63 -8.61 18.36
C LEU A 94 -5.01 -9.39 19.62
N GLU A 95 -5.03 -8.76 20.80
CA GLU A 95 -5.40 -9.45 22.03
C GLU A 95 -6.88 -9.79 22.03
N THR A 96 -7.73 -8.86 21.57
CA THR A 96 -9.16 -9.14 21.39
C THR A 96 -9.39 -10.24 20.35
N LEU A 97 -8.70 -10.19 19.21
CA LEU A 97 -8.85 -11.20 18.14
C LEU A 97 -8.45 -12.62 18.60
N LEU A 98 -7.50 -12.74 19.52
CA LEU A 98 -7.11 -14.03 20.12
C LEU A 98 -8.16 -14.64 21.05
N THR A 99 -9.18 -13.87 21.45
CA THR A 99 -10.29 -14.39 22.26
C THR A 99 -11.38 -15.06 21.43
N TYR A 100 -11.36 -14.89 20.10
CA TYR A 100 -12.35 -15.47 19.20
C TYR A 100 -12.15 -16.98 19.06
N SER A 101 -13.11 -17.65 18.40
CA SER A 101 -13.00 -19.09 18.16
C SER A 101 -11.73 -19.43 17.35
N SER A 102 -11.10 -20.56 17.65
CA SER A 102 -9.79 -20.92 17.09
C SER A 102 -9.81 -21.20 15.58
N ASP A 103 -10.99 -21.41 15.01
CA ASP A 103 -11.26 -21.58 13.59
C ASP A 103 -11.67 -20.26 12.88
N SER A 104 -11.80 -19.16 13.62
CA SER A 104 -12.11 -17.85 13.05
C SER A 104 -10.91 -17.23 12.33
N LEU A 105 -11.20 -16.43 11.30
CA LEU A 105 -10.19 -15.64 10.58
C LEU A 105 -9.38 -14.74 11.53
N GLY A 106 -10.07 -14.08 12.48
CA GLY A 106 -9.45 -13.17 13.44
C GLY A 106 -8.42 -13.87 14.34
N TYR A 107 -8.78 -15.03 14.90
CA TYR A 107 -7.87 -15.81 15.74
C TYR A 107 -6.64 -16.30 14.96
N ILE A 108 -6.88 -16.84 13.74
CA ILE A 108 -5.80 -17.37 12.89
C ILE A 108 -4.84 -16.23 12.48
N TYR A 109 -5.37 -15.09 12.04
CA TYR A 109 -4.57 -13.91 11.69
C TYR A 109 -3.75 -13.41 12.89
N ALA A 110 -4.38 -13.17 14.03
CA ALA A 110 -3.69 -12.65 15.22
C ALA A 110 -2.59 -13.58 15.73
N THR A 111 -2.83 -14.90 15.65
CA THR A 111 -1.82 -15.91 15.99
C THR A 111 -0.60 -15.82 15.07
N GLN A 112 -0.81 -15.67 13.75
CA GLN A 112 0.28 -15.58 12.78
C GLN A 112 1.09 -14.29 12.94
N ILE A 113 0.43 -13.13 13.04
CA ILE A 113 1.11 -11.84 13.23
C ILE A 113 1.98 -11.84 14.49
N LYS A 114 1.46 -12.30 15.63
CA LYS A 114 2.23 -12.38 16.87
C LYS A 114 3.41 -13.35 16.78
N LYS A 115 3.23 -14.49 16.09
CA LYS A 115 4.31 -15.46 15.87
C LYS A 115 5.45 -14.87 15.02
N MET A 116 5.12 -14.06 14.02
CA MET A 116 6.12 -13.41 13.15
C MET A 116 6.74 -12.17 13.81
N GLY A 117 6.15 -11.65 14.88
CA GLY A 117 6.61 -10.44 15.55
C GLY A 117 6.37 -9.17 14.72
N PHE A 118 5.40 -9.21 13.80
CA PHE A 118 5.03 -8.07 12.98
C PHE A 118 4.04 -7.16 13.70
N ASP A 119 4.07 -5.87 13.36
CA ASP A 119 3.11 -4.89 13.83
C ASP A 119 1.93 -4.82 12.85
N SER A 120 0.74 -5.22 13.28
CA SER A 120 -0.49 -5.19 12.46
C SER A 120 -0.97 -3.76 12.14
N ASN A 121 -0.38 -2.74 12.78
CA ASN A 121 -0.83 -1.36 12.75
C ASN A 121 0.20 -0.40 12.13
N LEU A 122 1.19 -0.91 11.38
CA LEU A 122 2.25 -0.14 10.70
C LEU A 122 1.75 1.01 9.81
N HIS A 123 0.50 0.94 9.37
CA HIS A 123 -0.11 1.88 8.45
C HIS A 123 -1.19 2.77 9.10
N VAL A 124 -1.39 2.67 10.41
CA VAL A 124 -2.37 3.51 11.13
C VAL A 124 -2.01 4.98 10.98
N GLY A 125 -3.00 5.81 10.65
CA GLY A 125 -2.84 7.25 10.45
C GLY A 125 -2.22 7.67 9.11
N ARG A 126 -1.84 6.72 8.23
CA ARG A 126 -1.44 7.06 6.86
C ARG A 126 -2.66 7.51 6.06
N THR A 127 -2.43 8.51 5.21
CA THR A 127 -3.42 9.02 4.26
C THR A 127 -2.90 8.83 2.85
N ALA A 128 -3.80 8.69 1.88
CA ALA A 128 -3.45 8.54 0.48
C ALA A 128 -3.87 9.77 -0.32
N GLU A 129 -2.92 10.38 -1.00
CA GLU A 129 -3.13 11.62 -1.77
C GLU A 129 -3.74 11.37 -3.16
N SER A 130 -3.73 10.13 -3.64
CA SER A 130 -4.29 9.73 -4.94
C SER A 130 -4.77 8.29 -4.95
N ASP A 131 -5.52 7.89 -5.98
CA ASP A 131 -6.03 6.52 -6.12
C ASP A 131 -4.90 5.49 -6.17
N ALA A 132 -3.78 5.84 -6.82
CA ALA A 132 -2.59 5.01 -6.87
C ALA A 132 -2.03 4.73 -5.46
N HIS A 133 -1.89 5.76 -4.63
CA HIS A 133 -1.42 5.62 -3.25
C HIS A 133 -2.45 4.92 -2.37
N TYR A 134 -3.75 5.12 -2.61
CA TYR A 134 -4.79 4.45 -1.84
C TYR A 134 -4.81 2.95 -2.09
N VAL A 135 -4.71 2.55 -3.36
CA VAL A 135 -4.64 1.14 -3.75
C VAL A 135 -3.39 0.49 -3.14
N GLU A 136 -2.22 1.12 -3.27
CA GLU A 136 -0.99 0.63 -2.63
C GLU A 136 -1.15 0.45 -1.12
N LEU A 137 -1.68 1.47 -0.44
CA LEU A 137 -1.92 1.44 0.99
C LEU A 137 -2.86 0.30 1.40
N ARG A 138 -3.95 0.07 0.66
CA ARG A 138 -4.88 -1.03 0.99
C ARG A 138 -4.27 -2.39 0.71
N LEU A 139 -3.54 -2.56 -0.39
CA LEU A 139 -2.82 -3.79 -0.68
C LEU A 139 -1.87 -4.14 0.47
N ASN A 140 -1.06 -3.19 0.93
CA ASN A 140 -0.15 -3.39 2.05
C ASN A 140 -0.88 -3.69 3.37
N GLN A 141 -1.95 -2.96 3.69
CA GLN A 141 -2.73 -3.21 4.91
C GLN A 141 -3.41 -4.58 4.96
N THR A 142 -3.76 -5.17 3.81
CA THR A 142 -4.46 -6.46 3.77
C THR A 142 -3.59 -7.63 3.33
N HIS A 143 -2.33 -7.39 2.94
CA HIS A 143 -1.45 -8.42 2.39
C HIS A 143 -1.33 -9.63 3.32
N ASP A 144 -1.09 -9.40 4.62
CA ASP A 144 -0.98 -10.48 5.59
C ASP A 144 -2.30 -11.25 5.77
N LEU A 145 -3.44 -10.58 5.59
CA LEU A 145 -4.75 -11.24 5.64
C LEU A 145 -4.94 -12.15 4.42
N TRP A 146 -4.38 -11.78 3.26
CA TRP A 146 -4.49 -12.59 2.05
C TRP A 146 -3.81 -13.94 2.23
N HIS A 147 -2.61 -13.99 2.85
CA HIS A 147 -1.93 -15.25 3.19
C HIS A 147 -2.83 -16.19 4.00
N VAL A 148 -3.56 -15.65 4.98
CA VAL A 148 -4.49 -16.45 5.80
C VAL A 148 -5.66 -16.98 4.97
N VAL A 149 -6.26 -16.14 4.13
CA VAL A 149 -7.47 -16.49 3.37
C VAL A 149 -7.15 -17.46 2.22
N THR A 150 -6.02 -17.29 1.55
CA THR A 150 -5.59 -18.17 0.45
C THR A 150 -4.93 -19.46 0.94
N GLY A 151 -4.53 -19.51 2.21
CA GLY A 151 -3.83 -20.66 2.80
C GLY A 151 -2.37 -20.77 2.38
N GLU A 152 -1.80 -19.69 1.85
CA GLU A 152 -0.37 -19.60 1.55
C GLU A 152 0.38 -19.33 2.86
N ASP A 153 1.26 -20.26 3.26
CA ASP A 153 2.13 -20.06 4.43
C ASP A 153 3.26 -19.08 4.06
N THR A 154 3.66 -18.22 5.00
CA THR A 154 4.77 -17.26 4.80
C THR A 154 6.15 -17.94 4.83
N SER A 155 6.20 -19.26 5.06
CA SER A 155 7.44 -20.05 5.01
C SER A 155 7.88 -20.38 3.57
N ARG A 156 9.18 -20.30 3.30
CA ARG A 156 9.79 -20.53 1.96
C ARG A 156 9.60 -21.98 1.45
N THR A 157 9.14 -22.89 2.31
CA THR A 157 8.87 -24.28 2.00
C THR A 157 7.40 -24.54 2.16
N HIS A 158 6.66 -24.56 1.05
CA HIS A 158 5.31 -25.09 1.01
C HIS A 158 5.36 -26.57 1.42
N GLN A 159 5.20 -26.86 2.71
CA GLN A 159 4.92 -28.20 3.20
C GLN A 159 3.44 -28.22 3.57
N SER A 160 2.65 -28.74 2.64
CA SER A 160 1.22 -29.03 2.74
C SER A 160 0.85 -29.44 4.18
N LEU A 161 0.30 -28.50 4.95
CA LEU A 161 -0.51 -28.82 6.11
C LEU A 161 -1.94 -28.89 5.60
N GLY A 162 -2.50 -30.10 5.67
CA GLY A 162 -3.77 -30.48 5.07
C GLY A 162 -4.86 -29.42 5.20
N GLY A 163 -5.50 -29.12 4.06
CA GLY A 163 -6.50 -28.08 3.92
C GLY A 163 -7.60 -28.19 4.97
N ARG A 164 -7.58 -27.26 5.93
CA ARG A 164 -8.76 -26.90 6.70
C ARG A 164 -9.46 -25.78 5.97
N ARG A 165 -10.53 -26.14 5.28
CA ARG A 165 -11.45 -25.21 4.64
C ARG A 165 -12.10 -24.36 5.73
N ILE A 166 -11.85 -23.05 5.70
CA ILE A 166 -12.53 -22.09 6.58
C ILE A 166 -14.02 -22.17 6.23
N SER A 167 -14.86 -22.60 7.18
CA SER A 167 -16.31 -22.63 7.01
C SER A 167 -16.90 -21.28 7.39
N TRP A 168 -17.69 -20.69 6.50
CA TRP A 168 -18.50 -19.51 6.77
C TRP A 168 -19.99 -19.90 6.87
N PRO A 169 -20.80 -19.20 7.70
CA PRO A 169 -22.26 -19.29 7.67
C PRO A 169 -22.87 -18.65 6.41
#